data_AF-A0A952IG64-F1
#
_entry.id   AF-A0A952IG64-F1
#
_cell.length_a   1.000
_cell.length_b   1.000
_cell.length_c   1.000
_cell.angle_alpha   90.00
_cell.angle_beta   90.00
_cell.angle_gamma   90.00
#
_symmetry.space_group_name_H-M   'P 1'
#
loop_
_entity.id
_entity.type
_entity.pdbx_description
1 polymer ?
#
loop_
_entity_poly.entity_id
_entity_poly.type
_entity_poly.pdbx_seq_one_letter_code
_entity_poly.pdbx_strand_id
1 'polypeptide(L)'
;MASTSPLQGPEMGQNRRWYDQQFELGRFITSFSKFPTTMQLILAEGIIYKTETDYGLHDMQSALRSLGKDKVMALHKSKSKLRGLDQQPTVHTALNHLFILPPEYQSVVGKELNNLVGVVTVYLTVCRNTGITPEQAFLSQLTNTHVARGPEAANMLLEELREETLHVVNLDQTVVQDKPTEAGKPMFVLD
;
A
#
# COMPACT_ATOMS: atom_id res chain seq x y z
N MET A 1 20.47 49.75 -30.74
CA MET A 1 19.48 48.75 -31.20
C MET A 1 19.54 47.59 -30.24
N ALA A 2 18.48 47.42 -29.45
CA ALA A 2 18.36 46.34 -28.46
C ALA A 2 17.80 45.11 -29.18
N SER A 3 18.58 44.02 -29.20
CA SER A 3 18.07 42.69 -29.55
C SER A 3 17.86 41.92 -28.25
N THR A 4 16.60 41.89 -27.82
CA THR A 4 16.10 41.05 -26.75
C THR A 4 16.11 39.59 -27.21
N SER A 5 16.97 38.78 -26.60
CA SER A 5 16.89 37.32 -26.71
C SER A 5 15.54 36.81 -26.18
N PRO A 6 14.85 35.91 -26.90
CA PRO A 6 13.64 35.30 -26.38
C PRO A 6 13.98 34.35 -25.24
N LEU A 7 13.36 34.62 -24.10
CA LEU A 7 13.14 33.76 -22.93
C LEU A 7 13.55 32.30 -23.12
N GLN A 8 14.70 31.95 -22.53
CA GLN A 8 14.98 30.58 -22.11
C GLN A 8 13.88 30.17 -21.13
N GLY A 9 12.99 29.29 -21.60
CA GLY A 9 12.08 28.56 -20.71
C GLY A 9 12.89 27.80 -19.66
N PRO A 10 12.32 27.54 -18.48
CA PRO A 10 13.06 26.94 -17.37
C PRO A 10 13.62 25.60 -17.81
N GLU A 11 14.93 25.42 -17.62
CA GLU A 11 15.59 24.13 -17.72
C GLU A 11 14.85 23.13 -16.84
N MET A 12 14.01 22.28 -17.45
CA MET A 12 13.34 21.20 -16.72
C MET A 12 14.40 20.18 -16.33
N GLY A 13 14.75 20.23 -15.04
CA GLY A 13 15.84 19.50 -14.42
C GLY A 13 15.89 18.00 -14.73
N GLN A 14 17.12 17.55 -14.94
CA GLN A 14 17.69 16.27 -14.52
C GLN A 14 16.69 15.15 -14.20
N ASN A 15 16.49 14.25 -15.18
CA ASN A 15 16.25 12.82 -14.99
C ASN A 15 15.03 12.42 -14.12
N ARG A 16 13.83 12.89 -14.49
CA ARG A 16 12.56 12.37 -13.94
C ARG A 16 12.46 10.86 -14.23
N ARG A 17 12.11 10.06 -13.22
CA ARG A 17 11.98 8.61 -13.37
C ARG A 17 10.75 8.30 -14.23
N TRP A 18 10.70 7.11 -14.82
CA TRP A 18 9.60 6.73 -15.73
C TRP A 18 8.22 6.88 -15.08
N TYR A 19 8.11 6.54 -13.80
CA TYR A 19 6.86 6.65 -13.05
C TYR A 19 6.56 8.06 -12.56
N ASP A 20 7.56 8.96 -12.52
CA ASP A 20 7.34 10.38 -12.17
C ASP A 20 6.64 11.14 -13.32
N GLN A 21 6.60 10.52 -14.51
CA GLN A 21 5.86 11.04 -15.66
C GLN A 21 4.34 10.87 -15.47
N GLN A 22 3.92 9.94 -14.59
CA GLN A 22 2.53 9.70 -14.24
C GLN A 22 2.31 10.08 -12.77
N PHE A 23 1.61 11.19 -12.53
CA PHE A 23 1.45 11.77 -11.19
C PHE A 23 0.99 10.75 -10.14
N GLU A 24 -0.04 9.96 -10.46
CA GLU A 24 -0.61 8.99 -9.52
C GLU A 24 0.36 7.83 -9.24
N LEU A 25 1.06 7.34 -10.26
CA LEU A 25 2.02 6.26 -10.10
C LEU A 25 3.24 6.71 -9.28
N GLY A 26 3.73 7.93 -9.50
CA GLY A 26 4.79 8.52 -8.70
C GLY A 26 4.41 8.70 -7.23
N ARG A 27 3.17 9.12 -6.95
CA ARG A 27 2.65 9.20 -5.57
C ARG A 27 2.55 7.84 -4.91
N PHE A 28 2.06 6.84 -5.64
CA PHE A 28 1.97 5.46 -5.14
C PHE A 28 3.37 4.95 -4.79
N ILE A 29 4.33 5.00 -5.72
CA ILE A 29 5.69 4.46 -5.49
C ILE A 29 6.39 5.17 -4.34
N THR A 30 6.22 6.48 -4.22
CA THR A 30 6.75 7.26 -3.09
C THR A 30 6.20 6.76 -1.76
N SER A 31 4.89 6.49 -1.69
CA SER A 31 4.24 6.02 -0.46
C SER A 31 4.60 4.56 -0.16
N PHE A 32 4.52 3.71 -1.18
CA PHE A 32 4.94 2.30 -1.14
C PHE A 32 6.36 2.13 -0.58
N SER A 33 7.28 3.01 -0.99
CA SER A 33 8.68 2.95 -0.57
C SER A 33 8.93 3.20 0.93
N LYS A 34 7.95 3.80 1.63
CA LYS A 34 8.03 4.10 3.06
C LYS A 34 7.57 2.94 3.94
N PHE A 35 6.87 1.96 3.37
CA PHE A 35 6.45 0.78 4.13
C PHE A 35 7.65 -0.11 4.47
N PRO A 36 7.58 -0.86 5.59
CA PRO A 36 8.54 -1.93 5.86
C PRO A 36 8.56 -2.97 4.73
N THR A 37 9.72 -3.61 4.52
CA THR A 37 9.93 -4.60 3.44
C THR A 37 8.86 -5.68 3.40
N THR A 38 8.44 -6.20 4.56
CA THR A 38 7.40 -7.25 4.61
C THR A 38 6.06 -6.79 4.05
N MET A 39 5.67 -5.54 4.33
CA MET A 39 4.43 -4.96 3.78
C MET A 39 4.60 -4.67 2.29
N GLN A 40 5.78 -4.21 1.86
CA GLN A 40 6.08 -4.04 0.44
C GLN A 40 5.92 -5.34 -0.35
N LEU A 41 6.34 -6.48 0.22
CA LEU A 41 6.18 -7.79 -0.41
C LEU A 41 4.70 -8.18 -0.58
N ILE A 42 3.90 -8.04 0.48
CA ILE A 42 2.45 -8.34 0.43
C ILE A 42 1.75 -7.46 -0.61
N LEU A 43 2.05 -6.16 -0.62
CA LEU A 43 1.48 -5.23 -1.58
C LEU A 43 1.96 -5.53 -3.01
N ALA A 44 3.22 -5.95 -3.18
CA ALA A 44 3.76 -6.33 -4.48
C ALA A 44 3.04 -7.56 -5.07
N GLU A 45 2.69 -8.55 -4.25
CA GLU A 45 1.88 -9.70 -4.68
C GLU A 45 0.50 -9.25 -5.16
N GLY A 46 -0.15 -8.34 -4.42
CA GLY A 46 -1.43 -7.76 -4.84
C GLY A 46 -1.35 -6.99 -6.17
N ILE A 47 -0.26 -6.23 -6.39
CA ILE A 47 -0.01 -5.52 -7.66
C ILE A 47 0.14 -6.53 -8.80
N ILE A 48 0.94 -7.57 -8.62
CA ILE A 48 1.16 -8.61 -9.64
C ILE A 48 -0.17 -9.22 -10.01
N TYR A 49 -0.94 -9.71 -9.03
CA TYR A 49 -2.27 -10.28 -9.24
C TYR A 49 -3.16 -9.32 -10.03
N LYS A 50 -3.32 -8.08 -9.56
CA LYS A 50 -4.20 -7.10 -10.21
C LYS A 50 -3.81 -6.79 -11.64
N THR A 51 -2.51 -6.61 -11.89
CA THR A 51 -2.02 -6.33 -13.24
C THR A 51 -2.24 -7.52 -14.18
N GLU A 52 -2.08 -8.75 -13.69
CA GLU A 52 -2.33 -9.95 -14.48
C GLU A 52 -3.82 -10.16 -14.77
N THR A 53 -4.70 -9.99 -13.79
CA THR A 53 -6.15 -10.23 -13.93
C THR A 53 -6.87 -9.15 -14.71
N ASP A 54 -6.63 -7.87 -14.37
CA ASP A 54 -7.47 -6.77 -14.84
C ASP A 54 -6.95 -6.15 -16.13
N TYR A 55 -5.64 -6.27 -16.36
CA TYR A 55 -4.96 -5.65 -17.49
C TYR A 55 -4.35 -6.67 -18.46
N GLY A 56 -4.63 -7.96 -18.28
CA GLY A 56 -4.21 -9.03 -19.19
C GLY A 56 -2.70 -9.03 -19.42
N LEU A 57 -1.91 -8.72 -18.38
CA LEU A 57 -0.47 -8.47 -18.56
C LEU A 57 0.28 -9.70 -19.08
N HIS A 58 -0.25 -10.92 -18.86
CA HIS A 58 0.30 -12.14 -19.43
C HIS A 58 0.32 -12.10 -20.96
N ASP A 59 -0.78 -11.63 -21.56
CA ASP A 59 -0.91 -11.47 -23.00
C ASP A 59 -0.01 -10.33 -23.51
N MET A 60 0.08 -9.23 -22.76
CA MET A 60 0.98 -8.12 -23.08
C MET A 60 2.46 -8.51 -22.97
N GLN A 61 2.86 -9.35 -22.02
CA GLN A 61 4.23 -9.84 -21.87
C GLN A 61 4.63 -10.77 -23.02
N SER A 62 3.70 -11.60 -23.49
CA SER A 62 3.92 -12.42 -24.69
C SER A 62 4.12 -11.53 -25.94
N ALA A 63 3.35 -10.45 -26.05
CA ALA A 63 3.51 -9.42 -27.07
C ALA A 63 4.76 -8.54 -26.84
N LEU A 64 5.25 -8.38 -25.62
CA LEU A 64 6.46 -7.59 -25.36
C LEU A 64 7.74 -8.24 -25.86
N ARG A 65 7.77 -9.57 -25.97
CA ARG A 65 8.85 -10.26 -26.69
C ARG A 65 8.91 -9.85 -28.16
N SER A 66 7.83 -9.29 -28.72
CA SER A 66 7.78 -8.68 -30.06
C SER A 66 7.96 -7.15 -30.06
N LEU A 67 7.78 -6.46 -28.93
CA LEU A 67 8.05 -5.02 -28.78
C LEU A 67 9.55 -4.77 -28.58
N GLY A 68 10.19 -4.33 -29.68
CA GLY A 68 11.40 -3.50 -29.78
C GLY A 68 12.45 -3.52 -28.64
N LYS A 69 13.71 -3.70 -29.05
CA LYS A 69 14.93 -3.79 -28.23
C LYS A 69 15.05 -2.78 -27.08
N ASP A 70 14.45 -1.59 -27.17
CA ASP A 70 14.53 -0.53 -26.16
C ASP A 70 13.77 -0.83 -24.86
N LYS A 71 12.56 -1.41 -24.93
CA LYS A 71 11.81 -1.80 -23.71
C LYS A 71 12.45 -3.01 -23.03
N VAL A 72 12.93 -3.97 -23.83
CA VAL A 72 13.73 -5.11 -23.35
C VAL A 72 15.01 -4.64 -22.66
N MET A 73 15.67 -3.62 -23.22
CA MET A 73 16.87 -3.03 -22.62
C MET A 73 16.59 -2.19 -21.39
N ALA A 74 15.43 -1.53 -21.28
CA ALA A 74 15.01 -0.86 -20.05
C ALA A 74 14.77 -1.85 -18.91
N LEU A 75 14.12 -2.99 -19.19
CA LEU A 75 13.95 -4.10 -18.24
C LEU A 75 15.29 -4.69 -17.80
N HIS A 76 16.25 -4.81 -18.72
CA HIS A 76 17.57 -5.36 -18.42
C HIS A 76 18.50 -4.36 -17.71
N LYS A 77 18.44 -3.06 -18.04
CA LYS A 77 19.22 -1.98 -17.40
C LYS A 77 18.69 -1.63 -16.01
N SER A 78 17.40 -1.86 -15.75
CA SER A 78 16.79 -1.76 -14.40
C SER A 78 17.59 -2.54 -13.35
N LYS A 79 18.11 -3.73 -13.71
CA LYS A 79 18.97 -4.55 -12.84
C LYS A 79 20.35 -3.95 -12.51
N SER A 80 20.82 -2.94 -13.26
CA SER A 80 22.16 -2.35 -13.09
C SER A 80 22.18 -1.04 -12.29
N LYS A 81 21.00 -0.45 -12.02
CA LYS A 81 20.82 0.72 -11.13
C LYS A 81 19.75 0.40 -10.08
N LEU A 82 19.93 -0.70 -9.36
CA LEU A 82 18.97 -1.25 -8.41
C LEU A 82 18.56 -0.20 -7.37
N ARG A 83 17.29 0.17 -7.40
CA ARG A 83 16.62 0.90 -6.31
C ARG A 83 16.74 0.05 -5.04
N GLY A 84 16.74 0.67 -3.85
CA GLY A 84 16.59 -0.09 -2.60
C GLY A 84 15.35 -1.01 -2.61
N LEU A 85 14.29 -0.59 -3.33
CA LEU A 85 13.06 -1.35 -3.57
C LEU A 85 13.22 -2.53 -4.54
N ASP A 86 14.13 -2.43 -5.52
CA ASP A 86 14.34 -3.47 -6.55
C ASP A 86 15.23 -4.62 -6.04
N GLN A 87 15.73 -4.55 -4.81
CA GLN A 87 16.52 -5.65 -4.24
C GLN A 87 15.68 -6.90 -4.00
N GLN A 88 14.37 -6.73 -3.79
CA GLN A 88 13.44 -7.83 -3.60
C GLN A 88 12.86 -8.28 -4.94
N PRO A 89 12.99 -9.57 -5.34
CA PRO A 89 12.51 -10.06 -6.62
C PRO A 89 11.02 -9.80 -6.85
N THR A 90 10.17 -10.01 -5.83
CA THR A 90 8.72 -9.80 -5.93
C THR A 90 8.37 -8.33 -6.19
N VAL A 91 8.99 -7.41 -5.46
CA VAL A 91 8.80 -5.97 -5.65
C VAL A 91 9.28 -5.55 -7.04
N HIS A 92 10.42 -6.07 -7.49
CA HIS A 92 10.95 -5.82 -8.82
C HIS A 92 9.97 -6.27 -9.92
N THR A 93 9.41 -7.47 -9.79
CA THR A 93 8.40 -7.99 -10.73
C THR A 93 7.17 -7.08 -10.75
N ALA A 94 6.63 -6.71 -9.59
CA ALA A 94 5.49 -5.79 -9.50
C ALA A 94 5.77 -4.43 -10.18
N LEU A 95 6.95 -3.84 -9.95
CA LEU A 95 7.33 -2.58 -10.59
C LEU A 95 7.53 -2.72 -12.10
N ASN A 96 8.04 -3.86 -12.57
CA ASN A 96 8.14 -4.15 -14.00
C ASN A 96 6.76 -4.30 -14.64
N HIS A 97 5.81 -4.94 -13.95
CA HIS A 97 4.42 -5.05 -14.43
C HIS A 97 3.83 -3.65 -14.67
N LEU A 98 4.01 -2.75 -13.71
CA LEU A 98 3.56 -1.36 -13.84
C LEU A 98 4.28 -0.59 -14.95
N PHE A 99 5.58 -0.84 -15.16
CA PHE A 99 6.35 -0.21 -16.24
C PHE A 99 5.89 -0.61 -17.64
N ILE A 100 5.48 -1.87 -17.78
CA ILE A 100 5.08 -2.48 -19.05
C ILE A 100 3.75 -1.93 -19.54
N LEU A 101 2.84 -1.63 -18.61
CA LEU A 101 1.51 -1.15 -18.93
C LEU A 101 1.57 0.09 -19.84
N PRO A 102 0.67 0.17 -20.83
CA PRO A 102 0.42 1.41 -21.57
C PRO A 102 0.18 2.61 -20.64
N PRO A 103 0.64 3.83 -20.99
CA PRO A 103 0.51 5.02 -20.13
C PRO A 103 -0.91 5.31 -19.64
N GLU A 104 -1.92 5.03 -20.47
CA GLU A 104 -3.33 5.16 -20.14
C GLU A 104 -3.73 4.27 -18.96
N TYR A 105 -3.23 3.03 -18.91
CA TYR A 105 -3.47 2.10 -17.81
C TYR A 105 -2.59 2.41 -16.60
N GLN A 106 -1.38 2.94 -16.79
CA GLN A 106 -0.50 3.37 -15.69
C GLN A 106 -1.16 4.45 -14.81
N SER A 107 -1.91 5.37 -15.41
CA SER A 107 -2.67 6.39 -14.68
C SER A 107 -3.81 5.79 -13.86
N VAL A 108 -4.59 4.89 -14.47
CA VAL A 108 -5.74 4.22 -13.81
C VAL A 108 -5.27 3.33 -12.67
N VAL A 109 -4.33 2.42 -12.92
CA VAL A 109 -3.78 1.53 -11.89
C VAL A 109 -3.08 2.34 -10.79
N GLY A 110 -2.44 3.46 -11.14
CA GLY A 110 -1.86 4.38 -10.16
C GLY A 110 -2.90 4.88 -9.15
N LYS A 111 -4.11 5.26 -9.60
CA LYS A 111 -5.19 5.68 -8.69
C LYS A 111 -5.67 4.55 -7.80
N GLU A 112 -5.88 3.36 -8.37
CA GLU A 112 -6.32 2.18 -7.62
C GLU A 112 -5.30 1.79 -6.54
N LEU A 113 -4.02 1.83 -6.87
CA LEU A 113 -2.94 1.52 -5.94
C LEU A 113 -2.76 2.60 -4.85
N ASN A 114 -2.99 3.87 -5.17
CA ASN A 114 -3.04 4.90 -4.13
C ASN A 114 -4.22 4.68 -3.17
N ASN A 115 -5.36 4.19 -3.67
CA ASN A 115 -6.50 3.82 -2.82
C ASN A 115 -6.12 2.67 -1.89
N LEU A 116 -5.48 1.61 -2.41
CA LEU A 116 -4.95 0.50 -1.59
C LEU A 116 -4.01 1.00 -0.49
N VAL A 117 -3.06 1.89 -0.82
CA VAL A 117 -2.17 2.50 0.18
C VAL A 117 -2.97 3.27 1.24
N GLY A 118 -4.03 3.98 0.84
CA GLY A 118 -4.94 4.66 1.75
C GLY A 118 -5.59 3.69 2.73
N VAL A 119 -6.18 2.61 2.23
CA VAL A 119 -6.83 1.55 3.02
C VAL A 119 -5.84 0.92 4.02
N VAL A 120 -4.64 0.57 3.56
CA VAL A 120 -3.57 0.04 4.43
C VAL A 120 -3.14 1.05 5.49
N THR A 121 -3.05 2.32 5.14
CA THR A 121 -2.70 3.38 6.11
C THR A 121 -3.79 3.53 7.18
N VAL A 122 -5.06 3.38 6.81
CA VAL A 122 -6.18 3.36 7.76
C VAL A 122 -6.05 2.17 8.70
N TYR A 123 -5.78 0.97 8.19
CA TYR A 123 -5.53 -0.22 9.01
C TYR A 123 -4.43 0.02 10.06
N LEU A 124 -3.27 0.50 9.64
CA LEU A 124 -2.15 0.78 10.54
C LEU A 124 -2.50 1.85 11.59
N THR A 125 -3.34 2.81 11.22
CA THR A 125 -3.83 3.84 12.13
C THR A 125 -4.78 3.26 13.17
N VAL A 126 -5.69 2.35 12.77
CA VAL A 126 -6.58 1.64 13.69
C VAL A 126 -5.74 0.84 14.70
N CYS A 127 -4.84 -0.01 14.22
CA CYS A 127 -3.93 -0.79 15.07
C CYS A 127 -3.17 0.09 16.08
N ARG A 128 -2.61 1.20 15.61
CA ARG A 128 -1.89 2.14 16.50
C ARG A 128 -2.81 2.75 17.56
N ASN A 129 -4.02 3.15 17.18
CA ASN A 129 -4.96 3.82 18.08
C ASN A 129 -5.57 2.84 19.11
N THR A 130 -5.68 1.56 18.77
CA THR A 130 -6.19 0.51 19.66
C THR A 130 -5.10 -0.25 20.41
N GLY A 131 -3.82 0.07 20.17
CA GLY A 131 -2.69 -0.61 20.81
C GLY A 131 -2.42 -2.03 20.28
N ILE A 132 -3.00 -2.39 19.14
CA ILE A 132 -2.87 -3.72 18.52
C ILE A 132 -1.68 -3.72 17.55
N THR A 133 -0.95 -4.82 17.51
CA THR A 133 0.14 -5.00 16.54
C THR A 133 -0.44 -5.37 15.17
N PRO A 134 -0.07 -4.69 14.07
CA PRO A 134 -0.53 -5.06 12.74
C PRO A 134 -0.12 -6.49 12.36
N GLU A 135 -1.10 -7.29 11.97
CA GLU A 135 -0.91 -8.67 11.57
C GLU A 135 -0.69 -8.77 10.05
N GLN A 136 0.33 -9.53 9.66
CA GLN A 136 0.66 -9.73 8.24
C GLN A 136 -0.45 -10.50 7.51
N ALA A 137 -1.10 -11.46 8.18
CA ALA A 137 -2.20 -12.23 7.62
C ALA A 137 -3.39 -11.33 7.26
N PHE A 138 -3.79 -10.45 8.19
CA PHE A 138 -4.85 -9.49 7.95
C PHE A 138 -4.48 -8.49 6.84
N LEU A 139 -3.23 -8.00 6.82
CA LEU A 139 -2.77 -7.12 5.75
C LEU A 139 -2.81 -7.81 4.37
N SER A 140 -2.46 -9.09 4.30
CA SER A 140 -2.57 -9.90 3.08
C SER A 140 -4.04 -10.06 2.67
N GLN A 141 -4.93 -10.41 3.60
CA GLN A 141 -6.36 -10.51 3.34
C GLN A 141 -6.96 -9.19 2.85
N LEU A 142 -6.59 -8.08 3.48
CA LEU A 142 -7.03 -6.74 3.13
C LEU A 142 -6.56 -6.37 1.72
N THR A 143 -5.29 -6.63 1.42
CA THR A 143 -4.71 -6.40 0.09
C THR A 143 -5.43 -7.22 -0.97
N ASN A 144 -5.59 -8.53 -0.73
CA ASN A 144 -6.27 -9.46 -1.65
C ASN A 144 -7.73 -9.07 -1.88
N THR A 145 -8.44 -8.67 -0.82
CA THR A 145 -9.83 -8.22 -0.90
C THR A 145 -9.94 -6.95 -1.73
N HIS A 146 -9.03 -5.99 -1.51
CA HIS A 146 -9.00 -4.74 -2.27
C HIS A 146 -8.76 -4.98 -3.76
N VAL A 147 -7.76 -5.79 -4.11
CA VAL A 147 -7.41 -6.01 -5.52
C VAL A 147 -8.44 -6.87 -6.25
N ALA A 148 -9.06 -7.84 -5.59
CA ALA A 148 -10.01 -8.77 -6.23
C ALA A 148 -11.46 -8.28 -6.22
N ARG A 149 -11.89 -7.57 -5.16
CA ARG A 149 -13.29 -7.17 -4.94
C ARG A 149 -13.47 -5.66 -4.89
N GLY A 150 -12.39 -4.89 -4.94
CA GLY A 150 -12.40 -3.43 -4.95
C GLY A 150 -12.32 -2.79 -3.57
N PRO A 151 -12.24 -1.45 -3.53
CA PRO A 151 -12.00 -0.67 -2.32
C PRO A 151 -13.14 -0.74 -1.30
N GLU A 152 -14.39 -0.85 -1.76
CA GLU A 152 -15.56 -0.94 -0.88
C GLU A 152 -15.53 -2.20 -0.02
N ALA A 153 -15.18 -3.35 -0.61
CA ALA A 153 -15.04 -4.61 0.10
C ALA A 153 -13.91 -4.57 1.14
N ALA A 154 -12.79 -3.92 0.81
CA ALA A 154 -11.69 -3.75 1.76
C ALA A 154 -12.05 -2.80 2.90
N ASN A 155 -12.83 -1.75 2.64
CA ASN A 155 -13.32 -0.85 3.67
C ASN A 155 -14.30 -1.54 4.63
N MET A 156 -15.20 -2.40 4.12
CA MET A 156 -16.09 -3.20 4.99
C MET A 156 -15.28 -4.08 5.96
N LEU A 157 -14.24 -4.75 5.46
CA LEU A 157 -13.34 -5.55 6.30
C LEU A 157 -12.64 -4.71 7.39
N LEU A 158 -12.31 -3.44 7.10
CA LEU A 158 -11.75 -2.53 8.10
C LEU A 158 -12.77 -2.08 9.16
N GLU A 159 -14.03 -1.88 8.78
CA GLU A 159 -15.08 -1.54 9.74
C GLU A 159 -15.38 -2.73 10.66
N GLU A 160 -15.42 -3.96 10.13
CA GLU A 160 -15.55 -5.18 10.94
C GLU A 160 -14.43 -5.26 12.00
N LEU A 161 -13.17 -5.05 11.59
CA LEU A 161 -12.04 -5.01 12.53
C LEU A 161 -12.19 -3.90 13.58
N ARG A 162 -12.66 -2.71 13.18
CA ARG A 162 -12.88 -1.61 14.13
C ARG A 162 -13.94 -1.96 15.17
N GLU A 163 -15.04 -2.55 14.74
CA GLU A 163 -16.10 -2.98 15.65
C GLU A 163 -15.59 -4.05 16.62
N GLU A 164 -14.89 -5.08 16.14
CA GLU A 164 -14.31 -6.12 16.99
C GLU A 164 -13.33 -5.53 18.02
N THR A 165 -12.45 -4.63 17.59
CA THR A 165 -11.45 -4.02 18.46
C THR A 165 -12.05 -3.05 19.48
N LEU A 166 -13.12 -2.34 19.13
CA LEU A 166 -13.91 -1.53 20.08
C LEU A 166 -14.61 -2.39 21.14
N HIS A 167 -15.15 -3.56 20.76
CA HIS A 167 -15.78 -4.48 21.71
C HIS A 167 -14.76 -5.03 22.72
N VAL A 168 -13.56 -5.41 22.28
CA VAL A 168 -12.50 -5.92 23.16
C VAL A 168 -12.01 -4.84 24.14
N VAL A 169 -11.79 -3.61 23.67
CA VAL A 169 -11.37 -2.49 24.54
C VAL A 169 -12.43 -2.16 25.60
N ASN A 170 -13.72 -2.26 25.26
CA ASN A 170 -14.81 -2.03 26.21
C ASN A 170 -14.92 -3.17 27.25
N LEU A 171 -14.68 -4.43 26.85
CA LEU A 171 -14.67 -5.57 27.78
C LEU A 171 -13.53 -5.46 28.79
N ASP A 172 -12.32 -5.09 28.36
CA ASP A 172 -11.19 -4.88 29.28
C ASP A 172 -11.42 -3.76 30.30
N GLN A 173 -12.23 -2.74 29.97
CA GLN A 173 -12.63 -1.71 30.93
C GLN A 173 -13.66 -2.21 31.95
N THR A 174 -14.52 -3.18 31.59
CA THR A 174 -15.51 -3.75 32.51
C THR A 174 -14.93 -4.74 33.52
N VAL A 175 -13.86 -5.47 33.18
CA VAL A 175 -13.24 -6.48 34.08
C VAL A 175 -12.48 -5.83 35.25
N VAL A 176 -12.11 -4.55 35.16
CA VAL A 176 -11.38 -3.84 36.22
C VAL A 176 -12.30 -3.31 37.33
N GLN A 177 -13.63 -3.27 37.14
CA GLN A 177 -14.56 -2.72 38.14
C GLN A 177 -15.16 -3.72 39.13
N ASP A 178 -14.93 -5.03 39.00
CA ASP A 178 -15.51 -6.04 39.90
C ASP A 178 -14.48 -6.59 40.90
N LYS A 179 -14.09 -5.75 41.86
CA LYS A 179 -13.54 -6.21 43.15
C LYS A 179 -14.59 -5.96 44.24
N PRO A 180 -15.24 -7.01 44.80
CA PRO A 180 -16.08 -6.81 45.97
C PRO A 180 -15.18 -6.49 47.16
N THR A 181 -15.35 -5.29 47.73
CA THR A 181 -14.78 -4.95 49.03
C THR A 181 -15.62 -5.62 50.10
N GLU A 182 -15.31 -6.87 50.43
CA GLU A 182 -15.74 -7.47 51.68
C GLU A 182 -14.93 -6.85 52.82
N ALA A 183 -15.56 -6.01 53.65
CA ALA A 183 -15.05 -5.67 54.96
C ALA A 183 -16.20 -5.42 55.95
N GLY A 184 -16.51 -6.46 56.72
CA GLY A 184 -16.67 -6.35 58.17
C GLY A 184 -17.96 -5.73 58.72
N LYS A 185 -18.92 -6.59 59.06
CA LYS A 185 -19.94 -6.32 60.10
C LYS A 185 -19.26 -5.88 61.42
N PRO A 186 -19.71 -4.80 62.08
CA PRO A 186 -19.44 -4.64 63.50
C PRO A 186 -20.40 -5.54 64.31
N MET A 187 -19.81 -6.50 65.03
CA MET A 187 -20.47 -7.32 66.04
C MET A 187 -20.62 -6.48 67.32
N PHE A 188 -21.84 -6.44 67.85
CA PHE A 188 -22.18 -5.85 69.15
C PHE A 188 -21.36 -6.47 70.29
N VAL A 189 -20.91 -5.64 71.24
CA VAL A 189 -20.77 -6.04 72.65
C VAL A 189 -21.28 -4.89 73.52
N LEU A 190 -22.25 -5.21 74.37
CA LEU A 190 -22.73 -4.42 75.50
C LEU A 190 -21.74 -4.58 76.67
N ASP A 191 -21.34 -3.46 77.28
CA ASP A 191 -21.48 -3.15 78.72
C ASP A 191 -21.03 -1.69 78.97
#